data_AF-A0A6B3I4F3-F1
#
_entry.id   AF-A0A6B3I4F3-F1
#
_cell.length_a   1.000
_cell.length_b   1.000
_cell.length_c   1.000
_cell.angle_alpha   90.00
_cell.angle_beta   90.00
_cell.angle_gamma   90.00
#
_symmetry.space_group_name_H-M   'P 1'
#
loop_
_entity.id
_entity.type
_entity.pdbx_description
1 polymer ?
#
loop_
_entity_poly.entity_id
_entity_poly.type
_entity_poly.pdbx_seq_one_letter_code
_entity_poly.pdbx_strand_id
1 'polypeptide(L)'
;GDVEVRGWNVDTKTRLVAREQSVRSTTVIPGMSPTVAAGAFGAKARTTVADTPYRTQAETTAVAGAVAASVSSGFGEIEAVAVGNPQLRAGAPVALGNVGATFSGRYTATAAHHVLEPDGGYRTTVIVSASPDRSLAGLTGGGAPSRGPRMPGLAIGVVTDIREGKGQRGWVRLKFPWLDDTYVTDWVRTVQWGGNGGGGVFSPEVNDEVLVGFEQGLLDSPYVLGGLYNGIDRPSEHDVPLVDKTSGKVNRRSLVSRSGNRLELLDTPRGPS
;
A
#
# COMPACT_ATOMS: atom_id res chain seq x y z
N GLY A 1 -18.73 10.28 -9.98
CA GLY A 1 -17.51 10.88 -9.42
C GLY A 1 -16.33 10.56 -10.31
N ASP A 2 -15.16 11.10 -9.98
CA ASP A 2 -13.87 10.70 -10.55
C ASP A 2 -13.02 9.98 -9.50
N VAL A 3 -12.20 9.03 -9.94
CA VAL A 3 -11.19 8.37 -9.12
C VAL A 3 -9.84 8.98 -9.46
N GLU A 4 -9.08 9.37 -8.44
CA GLU A 4 -7.70 9.81 -8.59
C GLU A 4 -6.78 8.90 -7.79
N VAL A 5 -5.81 8.28 -8.46
CA VAL A 5 -4.77 7.46 -7.82
C VAL A 5 -3.44 8.21 -7.89
N ARG A 6 -2.71 8.24 -6.78
CA ARG A 6 -1.44 8.96 -6.65
C ARG A 6 -0.30 8.00 -6.33
N GLY A 7 0.88 8.31 -6.84
CA GLY A 7 2.12 7.58 -6.54
C GLY A 7 3.36 8.45 -6.72
N TRP A 8 4.53 7.85 -6.54
CA TRP A 8 5.82 8.50 -6.69
C TRP A 8 6.81 7.58 -7.41
N ASN A 9 7.29 8.02 -8.56
CA ASN A 9 8.36 7.33 -9.28
C ASN A 9 9.71 7.78 -8.73
N VAL A 10 10.43 6.84 -8.11
CA VAL A 10 11.72 7.07 -7.47
C VAL A 10 12.84 7.33 -8.48
N ASP A 11 12.77 6.69 -9.65
CA ASP A 11 13.81 6.77 -10.68
C ASP A 11 13.76 8.08 -11.45
N THR A 12 12.55 8.51 -11.83
CA THR A 12 12.35 9.75 -12.60
C THR A 12 12.10 10.96 -11.71
N LYS A 13 11.95 10.77 -10.39
CA LYS A 13 11.62 11.83 -9.41
C LYS A 13 10.35 12.60 -9.79
N THR A 14 9.34 11.89 -10.27
CA THR A 14 8.07 12.49 -10.72
C THR A 14 6.89 11.96 -9.92
N ARG A 15 5.92 12.85 -9.70
CA ARG A 15 4.61 12.47 -9.16
C ARG A 15 3.86 11.67 -10.22
N LEU A 16 3.25 10.56 -9.80
CA LEU A 16 2.35 9.77 -10.62
C LEU A 16 0.91 10.12 -10.27
N VAL A 17 0.09 10.33 -11.30
CA VAL A 17 -1.34 10.62 -11.15
C VAL A 17 -2.09 9.91 -12.26
N ALA A 18 -3.06 9.10 -11.89
CA ALA A 18 -4.04 8.56 -12.82
C ALA A 18 -5.43 9.03 -12.41
N ARG A 19 -6.25 9.37 -13.41
CA ARG A 19 -7.64 9.81 -13.20
C ARG A 19 -8.55 9.00 -14.10
N GLU A 20 -9.61 8.46 -13.52
CA GLU A 20 -10.61 7.69 -14.24
C GLU A 20 -12.02 8.12 -13.85
N GLN A 21 -12.93 8.16 -14.83
CA GLN A 21 -14.32 8.51 -14.57
C GLN A 21 -15.11 7.27 -14.12
N SER A 22 -15.81 7.37 -12.99
CA SER A 22 -16.67 6.29 -12.48
C SER A 22 -18.04 6.28 -13.16
N VAL A 23 -18.08 6.17 -14.49
CA VAL A 23 -19.33 6.23 -15.29
C VAL A 23 -19.61 4.98 -16.11
N ARG A 24 -18.69 4.01 -16.17
CA ARG A 24 -18.86 2.78 -16.95
C ARG A 24 -18.65 1.56 -16.07
N SER A 25 -19.73 0.79 -15.85
CA SER A 25 -19.66 -0.57 -15.30
C SER A 25 -20.03 -1.56 -16.41
N THR A 26 -19.30 -2.67 -16.49
CA THR A 26 -19.69 -3.83 -17.31
C THR A 26 -20.65 -4.76 -16.57
N THR A 27 -20.77 -4.60 -15.25
CA THR A 27 -21.60 -5.42 -14.36
C THR A 27 -23.02 -4.88 -14.26
N VAL A 28 -23.19 -3.56 -14.23
CA VAL A 28 -24.50 -2.91 -14.00
C VAL A 28 -24.73 -1.83 -15.06
N ILE A 29 -25.67 -2.11 -15.97
CA ILE A 29 -26.02 -1.24 -17.10
C ILE A 29 -27.55 -1.02 -17.10
N PRO A 30 -28.07 -0.19 -16.19
CA PRO A 30 -29.48 0.21 -16.16
C PRO A 30 -29.78 1.22 -17.28
N GLY A 31 -31.07 1.44 -17.55
CA GLY A 31 -31.51 2.38 -18.58
C GLY A 31 -31.26 3.86 -18.23
N MET A 32 -31.16 4.21 -16.94
CA MET A 32 -30.67 5.53 -16.50
C MET A 32 -29.13 5.55 -16.44
N SER A 33 -28.51 6.61 -16.97
CA SER A 33 -27.06 6.74 -16.89
C SER A 33 -26.59 7.19 -15.48
N PRO A 34 -25.43 6.71 -15.01
CA PRO A 34 -24.83 7.17 -13.75
C PRO A 34 -24.62 8.69 -13.68
N THR A 35 -24.41 9.34 -14.82
CA THR A 35 -24.19 10.78 -14.92
C THR A 35 -25.45 11.58 -14.57
N VAL A 36 -26.63 11.11 -15.00
CA VAL A 36 -27.92 11.77 -14.70
C VAL A 36 -28.22 11.71 -13.21
N ALA A 37 -28.05 10.53 -12.61
CA ALA A 37 -28.24 10.34 -11.18
C ALA A 37 -27.24 11.15 -10.35
N ALA A 38 -25.96 11.17 -10.73
CA ALA A 38 -24.94 11.98 -10.05
C ALA A 38 -25.25 13.49 -10.08
N GLY A 39 -25.88 13.98 -11.15
CA GLY A 39 -26.31 15.38 -11.27
C GLY A 39 -27.32 15.80 -10.20
N ALA A 40 -28.16 14.88 -9.73
CA ALA A 40 -29.16 15.15 -8.69
C ALA A 40 -28.54 15.38 -7.30
N PHE A 41 -27.34 14.85 -7.05
CA PHE A 41 -26.65 14.98 -5.75
C PHE A 41 -25.76 16.22 -5.63
N GLY A 42 -25.72 17.09 -6.66
CA GLY A 42 -25.12 18.44 -6.60
C GLY A 42 -23.60 18.54 -6.45
N ALA A 43 -22.91 17.48 -5.99
CA ALA A 43 -21.46 17.47 -5.77
C ALA A 43 -20.75 16.42 -6.63
N LYS A 44 -19.69 16.85 -7.33
CA LYS A 44 -18.73 15.94 -7.96
C LYS A 44 -17.83 15.36 -6.85
N ALA A 45 -18.26 14.26 -6.25
CA ALA A 45 -17.43 13.52 -5.31
C ALA A 45 -16.23 12.88 -6.03
N ARG A 46 -15.03 13.06 -5.47
CA ARG A 46 -13.79 12.45 -5.93
C ARG A 46 -13.30 11.43 -4.92
N THR A 47 -13.06 10.20 -5.36
CA THR A 47 -12.40 9.18 -4.56
C THR A 47 -10.89 9.27 -4.80
N THR A 48 -10.11 9.61 -3.77
CA THR A 48 -8.64 9.70 -3.87
C THR A 48 -8.00 8.49 -3.20
N VAL A 49 -7.18 7.75 -3.95
CA VAL A 49 -6.41 6.59 -3.48
C VAL A 49 -4.94 6.98 -3.41
N ALA A 50 -4.37 6.93 -2.21
CA ALA A 50 -3.00 7.35 -1.93
C ALA A 50 -2.33 6.51 -0.80
N ASP A 51 -2.96 5.41 -0.40
CA ASP A 51 -2.57 4.54 0.71
C ASP A 51 -1.68 3.37 0.28
N THR A 52 -1.26 3.33 -0.99
CA THR A 52 -0.22 2.43 -1.49
C THR A 52 0.79 3.25 -2.31
N PRO A 53 2.11 3.06 -2.11
CA PRO A 53 3.15 3.83 -2.78
C PRO A 53 3.44 3.27 -4.18
N TYR A 54 2.51 3.47 -5.12
CA TYR A 54 2.69 3.06 -6.52
C TYR A 54 3.94 3.71 -7.13
N ARG A 55 4.74 2.91 -7.83
CA ARG A 55 6.05 3.28 -8.37
C ARG A 55 6.02 3.55 -9.87
N THR A 56 4.97 3.08 -10.57
CA THR A 56 4.83 3.26 -12.03
C THR A 56 3.49 3.87 -12.43
N GLN A 57 3.46 4.55 -13.58
CA GLN A 57 2.21 5.10 -14.13
C GLN A 57 1.24 4.00 -14.55
N ALA A 58 1.75 2.82 -14.93
CA ALA A 58 0.92 1.67 -15.27
C ALA A 58 0.14 1.16 -14.05
N GLU A 59 0.79 1.06 -12.89
CA GLU A 59 0.13 0.69 -11.63
C GLU A 59 -0.98 1.68 -11.25
N THR A 60 -0.68 2.98 -11.23
CA THR A 60 -1.69 3.99 -10.87
C THR A 60 -2.88 3.96 -11.82
N THR A 61 -2.64 3.75 -13.11
CA THR A 61 -3.70 3.65 -14.14
C THR A 61 -4.55 2.40 -13.95
N ALA A 62 -3.93 1.23 -13.74
CA ALA A 62 -4.63 -0.02 -13.50
C ALA A 62 -5.52 0.06 -12.24
N VAL A 63 -4.99 0.62 -11.15
CA VAL A 63 -5.75 0.81 -9.91
C VAL A 63 -6.87 1.83 -10.09
N ALA A 64 -6.63 2.93 -10.82
CA ALA A 64 -7.66 3.93 -11.08
C ALA A 64 -8.85 3.31 -11.83
N GLY A 65 -8.57 2.48 -12.84
CA GLY A 65 -9.59 1.74 -13.59
C GLY A 65 -10.35 0.75 -12.71
N ALA A 66 -9.65 -0.03 -11.88
CA ALA A 66 -10.27 -1.02 -10.99
C ALA A 66 -11.18 -0.35 -9.93
N VAL A 67 -10.71 0.72 -9.29
CA VAL A 67 -11.49 1.45 -8.29
C VAL A 67 -12.65 2.19 -8.96
N ALA A 68 -12.46 2.76 -10.15
CA ALA A 68 -13.56 3.38 -10.91
C ALA A 68 -14.64 2.37 -11.28
N ALA A 69 -14.26 1.17 -11.74
CA ALA A 69 -15.20 0.09 -12.04
C ALA A 69 -15.96 -0.38 -10.78
N SER A 70 -15.27 -0.50 -9.63
CA SER A 70 -15.91 -0.83 -8.35
C SER A 70 -16.94 0.23 -7.94
N VAL A 71 -16.57 1.52 -7.98
CA VAL A 71 -17.49 2.63 -7.69
C VAL A 71 -18.67 2.64 -8.65
N SER A 72 -18.45 2.40 -9.95
CA SER A 72 -19.52 2.34 -10.94
C SER A 72 -20.45 1.13 -10.77
N SER A 73 -19.95 0.00 -10.26
CA SER A 73 -20.81 -1.17 -10.00
C SER A 73 -21.83 -0.90 -8.89
N GLY A 74 -21.52 -0.01 -7.94
CA GLY A 74 -22.42 0.41 -6.86
C GLY A 74 -23.60 1.27 -7.32
N PHE A 75 -23.68 1.58 -8.62
CA PHE A 75 -24.72 2.42 -9.16
C PHE A 75 -26.11 1.76 -9.12
N GLY A 76 -26.19 0.44 -9.21
CA GLY A 76 -27.45 -0.28 -9.20
C GLY A 76 -27.30 -1.62 -8.52
N GLU A 77 -28.30 -1.96 -7.72
CA GLU A 77 -28.40 -3.25 -7.05
C GLU A 77 -29.75 -3.85 -7.36
N ILE A 78 -29.78 -5.16 -7.58
CA ILE A 78 -31.01 -5.89 -7.79
C ILE A 78 -31.03 -7.15 -6.94
N GLU A 79 -32.19 -7.44 -6.38
CA GLU A 79 -32.55 -8.74 -5.85
C GLU A 79 -33.80 -9.20 -6.58
N ALA A 80 -33.72 -10.36 -7.23
CA ALA A 80 -34.81 -10.88 -8.05
C ALA A 80 -35.04 -12.36 -7.75
N VAL A 81 -36.30 -12.73 -7.52
CA VAL A 81 -36.69 -14.12 -7.31
C VAL A 81 -37.36 -14.65 -8.58
N ALA A 82 -36.82 -15.75 -9.11
CA ALA A 82 -37.37 -16.46 -10.26
C ALA A 82 -37.87 -17.85 -9.86
N VAL A 83 -38.90 -18.32 -10.56
CA VAL A 83 -39.31 -19.73 -10.48
C VAL A 83 -38.22 -20.56 -11.15
N GLY A 84 -37.55 -21.38 -10.34
CA GLY A 84 -36.53 -22.37 -10.65
C GLY A 84 -35.82 -22.28 -12.00
N ASN A 85 -34.69 -21.59 -12.06
CA ASN A 85 -33.80 -21.58 -13.23
C ASN A 85 -32.35 -21.87 -12.83
N PRO A 86 -31.77 -23.03 -13.21
CA PRO A 86 -30.41 -23.42 -12.84
C PRO A 86 -29.31 -22.79 -13.71
N GLN A 87 -29.68 -22.04 -14.75
CA GLN A 87 -28.72 -21.26 -15.56
C GLN A 87 -28.40 -19.91 -14.92
N LEU A 88 -29.24 -19.44 -14.00
CA LEU A 88 -28.96 -18.25 -13.21
C LEU A 88 -27.87 -18.59 -12.18
N ARG A 89 -26.65 -18.12 -12.41
CA ARG A 89 -25.47 -18.38 -11.58
C ARG A 89 -24.64 -17.11 -11.45
N ALA A 90 -23.78 -17.03 -10.43
CA ALA A 90 -22.82 -15.94 -10.32
C ALA A 90 -21.97 -15.83 -11.61
N GLY A 91 -21.75 -14.60 -12.07
CA GLY A 91 -21.09 -14.27 -13.34
C GLY A 91 -22.02 -14.28 -14.57
N ALA A 92 -23.25 -14.80 -14.47
CA ALA A 92 -24.17 -14.81 -15.60
C ALA A 92 -24.84 -13.43 -15.79
N PRO A 93 -24.85 -12.88 -17.02
CA PRO A 93 -25.61 -11.67 -17.32
C PRO A 93 -27.11 -11.97 -17.36
N VAL A 94 -27.89 -11.14 -16.68
CA VAL A 94 -29.34 -11.18 -16.58
C VAL A 94 -29.91 -9.87 -17.13
N ALA A 95 -30.89 -9.97 -18.02
CA ALA A 95 -31.62 -8.81 -18.52
C ALA A 95 -32.89 -8.61 -17.67
N LEU A 96 -33.03 -7.43 -17.09
CA LEU A 96 -34.23 -7.03 -16.35
C LEU A 96 -35.09 -6.15 -17.25
N GLY A 97 -36.34 -6.55 -17.45
CA GLY A 97 -37.34 -5.82 -18.23
C GLY A 97 -38.63 -5.61 -17.44
N ASN A 98 -39.52 -4.75 -17.94
CA ASN A 98 -40.83 -4.44 -17.36
C ASN A 98 -40.81 -3.85 -15.94
N VAL A 99 -39.68 -3.29 -15.50
CA VAL A 99 -39.50 -2.65 -14.18
C VAL A 99 -39.41 -1.11 -14.27
N GLY A 100 -39.80 -0.54 -15.41
CA GLY A 100 -39.63 0.87 -15.73
C GLY A 100 -38.30 1.16 -16.45
N ALA A 101 -38.29 2.19 -17.30
CA ALA A 101 -37.17 2.50 -18.20
C ALA A 101 -35.86 2.84 -17.45
N THR A 102 -35.97 3.38 -16.23
CA THR A 102 -34.83 3.70 -15.37
C THR A 102 -34.06 2.47 -14.93
N PHE A 103 -34.76 1.38 -14.58
CA PHE A 103 -34.20 0.18 -13.96
C PHE A 103 -34.08 -1.00 -14.92
N SER A 104 -34.74 -0.94 -16.08
CA SER A 104 -34.60 -1.97 -17.11
C SER A 104 -33.19 -1.91 -17.70
N GLY A 105 -32.54 -3.06 -17.89
CA GLY A 105 -31.14 -3.07 -18.28
C GLY A 105 -30.46 -4.43 -18.14
N ARG A 106 -29.13 -4.44 -18.28
CA ARG A 106 -28.30 -5.64 -18.12
C ARG A 106 -27.59 -5.60 -16.77
N TYR A 107 -27.66 -6.70 -16.04
CA TYR A 107 -27.06 -6.86 -14.73
C TYR A 107 -26.33 -8.21 -14.67
N THR A 108 -25.07 -8.22 -14.25
CA THR A 108 -24.31 -9.47 -14.08
C THR A 108 -24.50 -9.97 -12.65
N ALA A 109 -25.10 -11.15 -12.50
CA ALA A 109 -25.35 -11.77 -11.20
C ALA A 109 -24.06 -11.90 -10.39
N THR A 110 -24.03 -11.38 -9.17
CA THR A 110 -22.89 -11.53 -8.25
C THR A 110 -23.08 -12.71 -7.32
N ALA A 111 -24.32 -13.07 -7.01
CA ALA A 111 -24.68 -14.30 -6.31
C ALA A 111 -26.00 -14.88 -6.83
N ALA A 112 -26.16 -16.19 -6.68
CA ALA A 112 -27.41 -16.89 -6.92
C ALA A 112 -27.64 -17.90 -5.79
N HIS A 113 -28.83 -17.88 -5.19
CA HIS A 113 -29.25 -18.81 -4.16
C HIS A 113 -30.38 -19.68 -4.71
N HIS A 114 -30.16 -20.98 -4.75
CA HIS A 114 -31.11 -21.96 -5.25
C HIS A 114 -31.72 -22.72 -4.07
N VAL A 115 -33.05 -22.65 -3.95
CA VAL A 115 -33.81 -23.34 -2.90
C VAL A 115 -34.76 -24.32 -3.57
N LEU A 116 -34.73 -25.57 -3.13
CA LEU A 116 -35.66 -26.61 -3.56
C LEU A 116 -36.42 -27.09 -2.33
N GLU A 117 -37.69 -26.72 -2.23
CA GLU A 117 -38.56 -27.08 -1.10
C GLU A 117 -39.74 -27.96 -1.55
N PRO A 118 -40.21 -28.88 -0.69
CA PRO A 118 -41.30 -29.80 -1.04
C PRO A 118 -42.63 -29.10 -1.40
N ASP A 119 -42.93 -27.98 -0.76
CA ASP A 119 -44.13 -27.17 -0.92
C ASP A 119 -43.86 -25.85 -1.66
N GLY A 120 -42.67 -25.27 -1.49
CA GLY A 120 -42.23 -24.03 -2.12
C GLY A 120 -41.75 -24.17 -3.58
N GLY A 121 -41.51 -25.40 -4.03
CA GLY A 121 -40.95 -25.73 -5.34
C GLY A 121 -39.49 -25.32 -5.49
N TYR A 122 -39.02 -25.24 -6.74
CA TYR A 122 -37.68 -24.74 -7.06
C TYR A 122 -37.72 -23.22 -7.24
N ARG A 123 -36.90 -22.48 -6.48
CA ARG A 123 -36.74 -21.03 -6.58
C ARG A 123 -35.26 -20.66 -6.72
N THR A 124 -35.00 -19.63 -7.50
CA THR A 124 -33.67 -19.02 -7.60
C THR A 124 -33.77 -17.55 -7.23
N THR A 125 -33.06 -17.13 -6.19
CA THR A 125 -32.84 -15.72 -5.88
C THR A 125 -31.53 -15.28 -6.52
N VAL A 126 -31.58 -14.28 -7.40
CA VAL A 126 -30.41 -13.66 -8.02
C VAL A 126 -30.15 -12.32 -7.34
N ILE A 127 -28.90 -12.12 -6.95
CA ILE A 127 -28.42 -10.87 -6.36
C ILE A 127 -27.38 -10.27 -7.31
N VAL A 128 -27.53 -8.98 -7.56
CA VAL A 128 -26.52 -8.15 -8.19
C VAL A 128 -26.26 -7.01 -7.22
N SER A 129 -25.08 -7.03 -6.63
CA SER A 129 -24.64 -6.01 -5.70
C SER A 129 -23.21 -5.64 -6.04
N ALA A 130 -22.84 -4.40 -5.75
CA ALA A 130 -21.43 -4.05 -5.77
C ALA A 130 -20.70 -4.71 -4.59
N SER A 131 -19.37 -4.71 -4.70
CA SER A 131 -18.45 -5.28 -3.71
C SER A 131 -18.04 -4.35 -2.55
N PRO A 132 -18.82 -3.37 -2.03
CA PRO A 132 -18.50 -2.83 -0.72
C PRO A 132 -18.78 -3.89 0.35
N ASP A 133 -17.78 -4.12 1.19
CA ASP A 133 -17.95 -4.76 2.49
C ASP A 133 -19.21 -4.19 3.18
N ARG A 134 -20.17 -5.07 3.47
CA ARG A 134 -21.45 -4.75 4.11
C ARG A 134 -21.36 -4.77 5.64
N SER A 135 -20.18 -5.01 6.18
CA SER A 135 -19.93 -4.79 7.60
C SER A 135 -20.18 -3.32 7.95
N LEU A 136 -20.49 -3.07 9.22
CA LEU A 136 -20.60 -1.70 9.73
C LEU A 136 -19.32 -0.91 9.46
N ALA A 137 -18.15 -1.56 9.47
CA ALA A 137 -16.87 -0.96 9.12
C ALA A 137 -16.79 -0.57 7.63
N GLY A 138 -17.28 -1.41 6.72
CA GLY A 138 -17.33 -1.11 5.29
C GLY A 138 -18.33 0.01 4.93
N LEU A 139 -19.48 0.04 5.61
CA LEU A 139 -20.50 1.09 5.43
C LEU A 139 -20.05 2.45 6.00
N THR A 140 -19.40 2.46 7.17
CA THR A 140 -18.84 3.70 7.76
C THR A 140 -17.56 4.16 7.06
N GLY A 141 -16.85 3.25 6.38
CA GLY A 141 -15.63 3.51 5.62
C GLY A 141 -15.84 4.17 4.24
N GLY A 142 -17.07 4.52 3.87
CA GLY A 142 -17.36 5.31 2.66
C GLY A 142 -17.03 4.61 1.34
N GLY A 143 -17.03 3.27 1.32
CA GLY A 143 -16.71 2.49 0.11
C GLY A 143 -15.23 2.55 -0.30
N ALA A 144 -14.33 2.94 0.61
CA ALA A 144 -12.90 2.80 0.39
C ALA A 144 -12.53 1.31 0.19
N PRO A 145 -11.63 0.98 -0.75
CA PRO A 145 -11.21 -0.40 -0.96
C PRO A 145 -10.64 -1.00 0.32
N SER A 146 -10.86 -2.29 0.53
CA SER A 146 -10.30 -3.04 1.67
C SER A 146 -8.78 -2.85 1.69
N ARG A 147 -8.27 -2.39 2.84
CA ARG A 147 -6.82 -2.26 3.03
C ARG A 147 -6.25 -3.62 3.36
N GLY A 148 -5.21 -4.03 2.64
CA GLY A 148 -4.40 -5.16 3.04
C GLY A 148 -3.84 -4.98 4.45
N PRO A 149 -3.44 -6.08 5.12
CA PRO A 149 -2.84 -6.02 6.45
C PRO A 149 -1.65 -5.04 6.42
N ARG A 150 -1.66 -4.11 7.37
CA ARG A 150 -0.58 -3.15 7.56
C ARG A 150 0.28 -3.62 8.72
N MET A 151 1.57 -3.37 8.63
CA MET A 151 2.53 -3.50 9.73
C MET A 151 2.74 -2.10 10.34
N PRO A 152 1.99 -1.73 11.39
CA PRO A 152 2.16 -0.46 12.05
C PRO A 152 3.40 -0.54 12.96
N GLY A 153 4.58 -0.28 12.42
CA GLY A 153 5.77 -0.22 13.28
C GLY A 153 7.09 -0.29 12.55
N LEU A 154 8.10 -0.50 13.38
CA LEU A 154 9.48 -0.71 12.99
C LEU A 154 9.82 -2.19 13.17
N ALA A 155 10.74 -2.67 12.35
CA ALA A 155 11.31 -4.00 12.46
C ALA A 155 12.83 -3.94 12.44
N ILE A 156 13.47 -5.00 12.92
CA ILE A 156 14.89 -5.23 12.66
C ILE A 156 15.05 -5.96 11.32
N GLY A 157 16.10 -5.62 10.60
CA GLY A 157 16.55 -6.32 9.41
C GLY A 157 18.05 -6.55 9.47
N VAL A 158 18.54 -7.55 8.74
CA VAL A 158 19.97 -7.81 8.59
C VAL A 158 20.33 -7.61 7.12
N VAL A 159 21.38 -6.84 6.86
CA VAL A 159 21.83 -6.53 5.51
C VAL A 159 22.44 -7.77 4.85
N THR A 160 21.97 -8.11 3.66
CA THR A 160 22.43 -9.28 2.91
C THR A 160 23.25 -8.92 1.67
N ASP A 161 22.98 -7.76 1.05
CA ASP A 161 23.67 -7.33 -0.17
C ASP A 161 23.72 -5.80 -0.26
N ILE A 162 24.84 -5.29 -0.76
CA ILE A 162 25.12 -3.85 -0.96
C ILE A 162 25.71 -3.56 -2.35
N ARG A 163 25.84 -4.56 -3.21
CA ARG A 163 26.50 -4.42 -4.52
C ARG A 163 25.71 -3.53 -5.46
N GLU A 164 26.36 -2.48 -5.97
CA GLU A 164 25.77 -1.59 -6.97
C GLU A 164 25.89 -2.18 -8.38
N GLY A 165 24.85 -2.04 -9.20
CA GLY A 165 24.87 -2.49 -10.60
C GLY A 165 23.72 -2.02 -11.48
N LYS A 166 22.63 -1.52 -10.89
CA LYS A 166 21.43 -1.04 -11.60
C LYS A 166 20.93 0.29 -11.02
N GLY A 167 21.84 1.20 -10.67
CA GLY A 167 21.51 2.53 -10.17
C GLY A 167 21.23 2.62 -8.67
N GLN A 168 21.63 1.61 -7.89
CA GLN A 168 21.73 1.71 -6.43
C GLN A 168 22.63 2.89 -6.05
N ARG A 169 22.31 3.55 -4.93
CA ARG A 169 23.03 4.71 -4.41
C ARG A 169 23.05 4.65 -2.88
N GLY A 170 23.74 3.63 -2.37
CA GLY A 170 23.67 3.23 -0.95
C GLY A 170 22.41 2.44 -0.57
N TRP A 171 21.75 1.78 -1.53
CA TRP A 171 20.62 0.90 -1.24
C TRP A 171 21.12 -0.47 -0.80
N VAL A 172 20.31 -1.18 0.00
CA VAL A 172 20.68 -2.48 0.56
C VAL A 172 19.59 -3.51 0.34
N ARG A 173 19.94 -4.79 0.31
CA ARG A 173 18.97 -5.89 0.45
C ARG A 173 18.97 -6.39 1.88
N LEU A 174 17.82 -6.80 2.37
CA LEU A 174 17.61 -7.19 3.76
C LEU A 174 17.02 -8.60 3.84
N LYS A 175 17.35 -9.30 4.92
CA LYS A 175 16.56 -10.40 5.46
C LYS A 175 15.88 -9.95 6.75
N PHE A 176 14.70 -10.48 7.03
CA PHE A 176 13.98 -10.22 8.27
C PHE A 176 14.06 -11.47 9.17
N PRO A 177 14.79 -11.43 10.30
CA PRO A 177 14.99 -12.61 11.15
C PRO A 177 13.71 -13.25 11.72
N TRP A 178 12.60 -12.52 11.71
CA TRP A 178 11.30 -12.93 12.25
C TRP A 178 10.32 -13.43 11.18
N LEU A 179 10.68 -13.36 9.88
CA LEU A 179 9.78 -13.69 8.77
C LEU A 179 10.05 -15.09 8.21
N ASP A 180 11.09 -15.22 7.39
CA ASP A 180 11.50 -16.47 6.74
C ASP A 180 12.96 -16.35 6.26
N ASP A 181 13.76 -17.40 6.42
CA ASP A 181 15.19 -17.40 6.07
C ASP A 181 15.46 -17.35 4.56
N THR A 182 14.49 -17.76 3.73
CA THR A 182 14.59 -17.73 2.27
C THR A 182 14.15 -16.39 1.68
N TYR A 183 13.46 -15.57 2.46
CA TYR A 183 13.00 -14.26 2.04
C TYR A 183 14.14 -13.23 2.07
N VAL A 184 14.43 -12.65 0.91
CA VAL A 184 15.32 -11.49 0.77
C VAL A 184 14.57 -10.40 0.03
N THR A 185 14.55 -9.20 0.59
CA THR A 185 13.87 -8.05 -0.02
C THR A 185 14.45 -7.71 -1.40
N ASP A 186 13.73 -6.92 -2.18
CA ASP A 186 14.36 -6.13 -3.23
C ASP A 186 15.23 -5.01 -2.62
N TRP A 187 15.84 -4.18 -3.44
CA TRP A 187 16.65 -3.04 -3.00
C TRP A 187 15.85 -2.06 -2.16
N VAL A 188 16.33 -1.84 -0.95
CA VAL A 188 15.73 -0.99 0.08
C VAL A 188 16.48 0.32 0.17
N ARG A 189 15.74 1.42 0.18
CA ARG A 189 16.32 2.75 0.34
C ARG A 189 16.74 2.98 1.79
N THR A 190 17.95 3.46 1.98
CA THR A 190 18.49 3.94 3.25
C THR A 190 18.25 5.43 3.42
N VAL A 191 17.97 5.88 4.64
CA VAL A 191 18.03 7.30 5.00
C VAL A 191 19.47 7.80 4.79
N GLN A 192 19.60 8.93 4.11
CA GLN A 192 20.88 9.56 3.81
C GLN A 192 20.87 11.04 4.16
N TRP A 193 22.05 11.57 4.46
CA TRP A 193 22.27 12.99 4.79
C TRP A 193 22.56 13.76 3.48
N GLY A 194 21.59 13.78 2.56
CA GLY A 194 21.84 14.30 1.22
C GLY A 194 20.65 14.28 0.26
N GLY A 195 20.77 15.06 -0.82
CA GLY A 195 19.75 15.21 -1.85
C GLY A 195 20.33 15.70 -3.18
N ASN A 196 19.56 16.49 -3.93
CA ASN A 196 19.98 16.95 -5.26
C ASN A 196 21.28 17.76 -5.19
N GLY A 197 22.36 17.23 -5.78
CA GLY A 197 23.64 17.92 -5.90
C GLY A 197 24.53 17.88 -4.64
N GLY A 198 24.21 17.11 -3.59
CA GLY A 198 25.16 16.93 -2.50
C GLY A 198 24.67 16.23 -1.24
N GLY A 199 25.63 15.67 -0.52
CA GLY A 199 25.49 14.89 0.72
C GLY A 199 26.44 13.70 0.74
N GLY A 200 26.68 13.12 1.92
CA GLY A 200 27.45 11.88 2.08
C GLY A 200 26.52 10.67 2.08
N VAL A 201 27.00 9.55 1.51
CA VAL A 201 26.32 8.25 1.64
C VAL A 201 27.03 7.45 2.72
N PHE A 202 26.31 7.14 3.80
CA PHE A 202 26.74 6.19 4.81
C PHE A 202 25.88 4.94 4.66
N SER A 203 26.38 3.98 3.87
CA SER A 203 25.69 2.72 3.67
C SER A 203 26.03 1.77 4.83
N PRO A 204 25.04 1.03 5.36
CA PRO A 204 25.31 -0.16 6.16
C PRO A 204 26.16 -1.17 5.38
N GLU A 205 26.86 -2.04 6.09
CA GLU A 205 27.64 -3.15 5.54
C GLU A 205 26.87 -4.48 5.61
N VAL A 206 27.34 -5.49 4.87
CA VAL A 206 26.74 -6.83 4.91
C VAL A 206 26.88 -7.44 6.31
N ASN A 207 25.78 -8.01 6.80
CA ASN A 207 25.55 -8.53 8.15
C ASN A 207 25.28 -7.47 9.23
N ASP A 208 25.23 -6.18 8.90
CA ASP A 208 24.81 -5.18 9.89
C ASP A 208 23.34 -5.35 10.25
N GLU A 209 23.04 -5.18 11.54
CA GLU A 209 21.69 -5.04 12.05
C GLU A 209 21.19 -3.60 11.81
N VAL A 210 20.02 -3.47 11.18
CA VAL A 210 19.43 -2.18 10.83
C VAL A 210 17.99 -2.06 11.31
N LEU A 211 17.62 -0.83 11.66
CA LEU A 211 16.26 -0.44 11.95
C LEU A 211 15.51 -0.15 10.65
N VAL A 212 14.37 -0.81 10.45
CA VAL A 212 13.57 -0.75 9.24
C VAL A 212 12.19 -0.19 9.55
N GLY A 213 11.73 0.77 8.75
CA GLY A 213 10.35 1.26 8.75
C GLY A 213 9.66 0.91 7.44
N PHE A 214 8.34 0.72 7.48
CA PHE A 214 7.55 0.32 6.31
C PHE A 214 6.71 1.50 5.77
N GLU A 215 6.88 1.83 4.49
CA GLU A 215 6.12 2.89 3.83
C GLU A 215 4.62 2.60 3.93
N GLN A 216 3.88 3.47 4.63
CA GLN A 216 2.43 3.28 4.84
C GLN A 216 2.09 1.91 5.47
N GLY A 217 3.02 1.32 6.22
CA GLY A 217 2.87 0.02 6.86
C GLY A 217 2.89 -1.18 5.90
N LEU A 218 3.49 -1.06 4.72
CA LEU A 218 3.58 -2.17 3.76
C LEU A 218 4.93 -2.90 3.85
N LEU A 219 4.88 -4.22 4.10
CA LEU A 219 6.05 -5.09 4.21
C LEU A 219 6.94 -5.08 2.94
N ASP A 220 6.32 -4.92 1.77
CA ASP A 220 6.99 -4.85 0.48
C ASP A 220 7.68 -3.50 0.19
N SER A 221 7.46 -2.50 1.04
CA SER A 221 7.95 -1.14 0.87
C SER A 221 8.79 -0.68 2.08
N PRO A 222 9.88 -1.38 2.45
CA PRO A 222 10.71 -0.99 3.57
C PRO A 222 11.61 0.23 3.28
N TYR A 223 12.09 0.84 4.35
CA TYR A 223 13.14 1.85 4.41
C TYR A 223 14.09 1.54 5.56
N VAL A 224 15.40 1.65 5.32
CA VAL A 224 16.39 1.58 6.39
C VAL A 224 16.55 2.96 7.02
N LEU A 225 16.31 3.06 8.32
CA LEU A 225 16.41 4.31 9.08
C LEU A 225 17.82 4.52 9.63
N GLY A 226 18.52 3.45 10.00
CA GLY A 226 19.87 3.48 10.53
C GLY A 226 20.36 2.11 11.01
N GLY A 227 21.65 2.01 11.32
CA GLY A 227 22.24 0.83 11.95
C GLY A 227 21.94 0.77 13.45
N LEU A 228 21.93 -0.44 13.99
CA LEU A 228 21.75 -0.71 15.41
C LEU A 228 22.99 -1.43 15.94
N TYR A 229 23.49 -0.98 17.09
CA TYR A 229 24.48 -1.73 17.86
C TYR A 229 23.76 -2.74 18.76
N ASN A 230 24.38 -3.89 18.97
CA ASN A 230 23.85 -4.98 19.78
C ASN A 230 24.93 -5.54 20.72
N GLY A 231 24.71 -6.72 21.31
CA GLY A 231 25.67 -7.32 22.25
C GLY A 231 27.02 -7.70 21.62
N ILE A 232 27.05 -7.90 20.30
CA ILE A 232 28.20 -8.33 19.49
C ILE A 232 28.75 -7.14 18.71
N ASP A 233 27.92 -6.47 17.92
CA ASP A 233 28.27 -5.29 17.13
C ASP A 233 28.28 -4.07 18.02
N ARG A 234 29.47 -3.61 18.39
CA ARG A 234 29.67 -2.50 19.33
C ARG A 234 30.25 -1.28 18.61
N PRO A 235 30.04 -0.06 19.15
CA PRO A 235 30.79 1.10 18.72
C PRO A 235 32.30 0.82 18.77
N SER A 236 33.06 1.41 17.86
CA SER A 236 34.52 1.35 17.87
C SER A 236 35.09 1.81 19.21
N GLU A 237 36.33 1.39 19.50
CA GLU A 237 37.07 1.85 20.68
C GLU A 237 37.65 3.25 20.46
N HIS A 238 37.62 4.05 21.53
CA HIS A 238 38.17 5.41 21.57
C HIS A 238 38.78 5.67 22.94
N ASP A 239 39.77 6.56 22.95
CA ASP A 239 40.50 6.93 24.16
C ASP A 239 39.61 7.65 25.18
N VAL A 240 38.67 8.47 24.68
CA VAL A 240 37.71 9.20 25.50
C VAL A 240 36.40 8.42 25.59
N PRO A 241 35.84 8.15 26.79
CA PRO A 241 34.55 7.50 26.91
C PRO A 241 33.43 8.35 26.29
N LEU A 242 32.43 7.72 25.65
CA LEU A 242 31.32 8.44 24.98
C LEU A 242 30.58 9.41 25.91
N VAL A 243 30.26 8.94 27.12
CA VAL A 243 29.54 9.68 28.15
C VAL A 243 30.35 9.60 29.45
N ASP A 244 30.45 10.73 30.15
CA ASP A 244 31.06 10.77 31.48
C ASP A 244 30.17 10.02 32.48
N LYS A 245 30.73 9.02 33.16
CA LYS A 245 29.98 8.13 34.06
C LYS A 245 29.39 8.83 35.28
N THR A 246 29.93 9.98 35.67
CA THR A 246 29.51 10.69 36.88
C THR A 246 28.44 11.74 36.58
N SER A 247 28.69 12.56 35.55
CA SER A 247 27.84 13.71 35.18
C SER A 247 26.79 13.37 34.12
N GLY A 248 26.93 12.25 33.41
CA GLY A 248 26.05 11.89 32.29
C GLY A 248 26.22 12.77 31.04
N LYS A 249 27.25 13.63 31.01
CA LYS A 249 27.51 14.51 29.86
C LYS A 249 28.17 13.75 28.72
N VAL A 250 27.79 14.07 27.49
CA VAL A 250 28.44 13.56 26.28
C VAL A 250 29.84 14.18 26.19
N ASN A 251 30.87 13.33 26.08
CA ASN A 251 32.26 13.76 25.99
C ASN A 251 32.76 13.82 24.55
N ARG A 252 32.17 13.01 23.66
CA ARG A 252 32.59 12.93 22.26
C ARG A 252 31.44 12.64 21.32
N ARG A 253 31.60 13.07 20.08
CA ARG A 253 30.76 12.72 18.93
C ARG A 253 31.68 12.25 17.81
N SER A 254 31.38 11.11 17.21
CA SER A 254 32.29 10.51 16.24
C SER A 254 31.55 9.89 15.06
N LEU A 255 32.19 9.98 13.89
CA LEU A 255 31.86 9.22 12.68
C LEU A 255 33.05 8.32 12.37
N VAL A 256 32.85 7.01 12.35
CA VAL A 256 33.93 6.03 12.24
C VAL A 256 33.56 4.99 11.18
N SER A 257 34.46 4.71 10.24
CA SER A 257 34.35 3.57 9.34
C SER A 257 34.82 2.30 10.02
N ARG A 258 34.35 1.14 9.55
CA ARG A 258 34.80 -0.17 10.05
C ARG A 258 36.30 -0.42 9.87
N SER A 259 36.93 0.24 8.89
CA SER A 259 38.38 0.21 8.67
C SER A 259 39.17 1.12 9.63
N GLY A 260 38.51 1.87 10.52
CA GLY A 260 39.13 2.73 11.52
C GLY A 260 39.35 4.19 11.13
N ASN A 261 38.90 4.62 9.93
CA ASN A 261 38.93 6.05 9.58
C ASN A 261 37.90 6.79 10.41
N ARG A 262 38.30 7.88 11.08
CA ARG A 262 37.44 8.55 12.04
C ARG A 262 37.51 10.07 12.00
N LEU A 263 36.36 10.71 12.18
CA LEU A 263 36.20 12.10 12.55
C LEU A 263 35.64 12.17 13.96
N GLU A 264 36.32 12.88 14.86
CA GLU A 264 35.94 13.00 16.26
C GLU A 264 35.86 14.46 16.69
N LEU A 265 34.81 14.80 17.41
CA LEU A 265 34.62 16.09 18.07
C LEU A 265 34.57 15.83 19.57
N LEU A 266 35.53 16.38 20.31
CA LEU A 266 35.65 16.23 21.75
C LEU A 266 35.05 17.45 22.44
N ASP A 267 34.09 17.20 23.31
CA ASP A 267 33.44 18.22 24.15
C ASP A 267 34.18 18.38 25.50
N THR A 268 35.15 17.50 25.79
CA THR A 268 35.97 17.55 27.01
C THR A 268 37.20 18.45 26.85
N PRO A 269 37.56 19.27 27.87
CA PRO A 269 38.72 20.18 27.81
C PRO A 269 40.11 19.54 27.73
N ARG A 270 40.23 18.21 27.61
CA ARG A 270 41.52 17.52 27.50
C ARG A 270 41.63 16.87 26.13
N GLY A 271 42.31 17.56 25.21
CA GLY A 271 42.87 16.94 24.02
C GLY A 271 44.03 16.00 24.39
N PRO A 272 44.42 15.08 23.49
CA PRO A 272 45.54 14.17 23.74
C PRO A 272 46.83 14.99 23.85
N SER A 273 47.52 14.84 24.98
CA SER A 273 48.93 15.22 25.16
C SER A 273 49.83 14.20 24.51
#